data_AF-A0A921EXT9-F1
#
_entry.id   AF-A0A921EXT9-F1
#
_cell.length_a   1.000
_cell.length_b   1.000
_cell.length_c   1.000
_cell.angle_alpha   90.00
_cell.angle_beta   90.00
_cell.angle_gamma   90.00
#
_symmetry.space_group_name_H-M   'P 1'
#
loop_
_entity.id
_entity.type
_entity.pdbx_description
1 polymer ?
#
loop_
_entity_poly.entity_id
_entity_poly.type
_entity_poly.pdbx_seq_one_letter_code
_entity_poly.pdbx_strand_id
1 'polypeptide(L)' 'MIILTSVFAYKKVQMFIRMSIYIVLGIVVLVVRHRNKKKTRKRMDERTEYMMKHTKKDKNGKYPWEV' A
#
# COMPACT_ATOMS: atom_id res chain seq x y z
N MET A 1 20.75 -35.86 -26.04
CA MET A 1 21.07 -35.02 -24.85
C MET A 1 20.59 -33.57 -24.98
N ILE A 2 20.78 -32.90 -26.12
CA ILE A 2 20.42 -31.47 -26.33
C ILE A 2 18.90 -31.20 -26.27
N ILE A 3 18.09 -32.14 -26.72
CA ILE A 3 16.60 -32.02 -26.75
C ILE A 3 16.01 -32.18 -25.35
N LEU A 4 16.60 -33.02 -24.49
CA LEU A 4 16.15 -33.18 -23.11
C LEU A 4 16.49 -31.96 -22.26
N THR A 5 17.68 -31.38 -22.46
CA THR A 5 18.12 -30.18 -21.75
C THR A 5 17.32 -28.95 -22.16
N SER A 6 16.94 -28.82 -23.44
CA SER A 6 16.08 -27.73 -23.90
C SER A 6 14.65 -27.82 -23.33
N VAL A 7 14.06 -29.02 -23.25
CA VAL A 7 12.74 -29.24 -22.61
C VAL A 7 12.77 -28.95 -21.11
N PHE A 8 13.83 -29.36 -20.40
CA PHE A 8 14.01 -29.05 -18.98
C PHE A 8 14.20 -27.56 -18.74
N ALA A 9 14.99 -26.89 -19.59
CA ALA A 9 15.17 -25.45 -19.55
C ALA A 9 13.84 -24.73 -19.81
N TYR A 10 13.03 -25.19 -20.77
CA TYR A 10 11.71 -24.62 -21.05
C TYR A 10 10.77 -24.69 -19.86
N LYS A 11 10.72 -25.85 -19.17
CA LYS A 11 9.90 -26.01 -17.95
C LYS A 11 10.40 -25.14 -16.79
N LYS A 12 11.72 -25.02 -16.61
CA LYS A 12 12.33 -24.14 -15.60
C LYS A 12 12.04 -22.67 -15.90
N VAL A 13 12.13 -22.26 -17.17
CA VAL A 13 11.83 -20.91 -17.65
C VAL A 13 10.36 -20.58 -17.47
N GLN A 14 9.45 -21.51 -17.75
CA GLN A 14 8.02 -21.30 -17.53
C GLN A 14 7.69 -21.09 -16.03
N MET A 15 8.34 -21.84 -15.14
CA MET A 15 8.19 -21.65 -13.69
C MET A 15 8.79 -20.31 -13.22
N PHE A 16 9.94 -19.92 -13.78
CA PHE A 16 10.59 -18.65 -13.48
C PHE A 16 9.75 -17.45 -13.93
N ILE A 17 9.17 -17.51 -15.14
CA ILE A 17 8.24 -16.49 -15.65
C ILE A 17 7.00 -16.40 -14.75
N ARG A 18 6.45 -17.54 -14.32
CA ARG A 18 5.29 -17.54 -13.42
C ARG A 18 5.61 -16.90 -12.08
N MET A 19 6.78 -17.19 -11.50
CA MET A 19 7.25 -16.57 -10.26
C MET A 19 7.59 -15.09 -10.42
N SER A 20 8.18 -14.69 -11.55
CA SER A 20 8.53 -13.28 -11.80
C SER A 20 7.28 -12.40 -11.89
N ILE A 21 6.19 -12.90 -12.47
CA ILE A 21 4.90 -12.19 -12.50
C ILE A 21 4.40 -11.87 -11.08
N TYR A 22 4.50 -12.83 -10.14
CA TYR A 22 4.10 -12.59 -8.74
C TYR A 22 5.01 -11.58 -8.04
N ILE A 23 6.32 -11.63 -8.29
CA ILE A 23 7.27 -10.65 -7.75
C ILE A 23 6.96 -9.26 -8.29
N VAL A 24 6.72 -9.13 -9.59
CA VAL A 24 6.37 -7.86 -10.22
C VAL A 24 5.06 -7.32 -9.65
N LEU A 25 4.02 -8.16 -9.51
CA LEU A 25 2.76 -7.77 -8.85
C LEU A 25 2.99 -7.28 -7.42
N GLY A 26 3.81 -7.97 -6.62
CA GLY A 26 4.15 -7.56 -5.26
C GLY A 26 4.83 -6.19 -5.22
N ILE A 27 5.82 -5.97 -6.09
CA ILE A 27 6.54 -4.68 -6.20
C ILE A 27 5.57 -3.57 -6.60
N VAL A 28 4.69 -3.80 -7.59
CA VAL A 28 3.70 -2.82 -8.03
C VAL A 28 2.78 -2.41 -6.88
N VAL A 29 2.26 -3.37 -6.11
CA VAL A 29 1.41 -3.08 -4.95
C VAL A 29 2.16 -2.24 -3.90
N LEU A 30 3.41 -2.57 -3.61
CA LEU A 30 4.24 -1.81 -2.66
C LEU A 30 4.51 -0.38 -3.15
N VAL A 31 4.80 -0.20 -4.45
CA VAL A 31 5.02 1.13 -5.05
C VAL A 31 3.74 1.96 -5.01
N VAL A 32 2.60 1.39 -5.38
CA VAL A 32 1.30 2.08 -5.31
C VAL A 32 0.97 2.45 -3.87
N ARG A 33 1.18 1.54 -2.90
CA ARG A 33 1.00 1.81 -1.48
C ARG A 33 1.90 2.94 -1.00
N HIS A 34 3.16 2.95 -1.43
CA HIS A 34 4.12 4.00 -1.04
C HIS A 34 3.74 5.36 -1.63
N ARG A 35 3.37 5.41 -2.91
CA ARG A 35 2.91 6.65 -3.57
C ARG A 35 1.62 7.19 -2.93
N ASN A 36 0.69 6.31 -2.58
CA ASN A 36 -0.57 6.71 -1.95
C ASN A 36 -0.43 7.06 -0.46
N LYS A 37 0.66 6.68 0.23
CA LYS A 37 0.89 6.97 1.65
C LYS A 37 0.79 8.46 1.97
N LYS A 38 1.38 9.33 1.13
CA LYS A 38 1.33 10.79 1.32
C LYS A 38 -0.09 11.33 1.16
N LYS A 39 -0.84 10.86 0.14
CA LYS A 39 -2.22 11.28 -0.13
C LYS A 39 -3.20 10.81 0.96
N THR A 40 -2.95 9.65 1.57
CA THR A 40 -3.77 9.14 2.67
C THR A 40 -3.54 9.91 3.96
N ARG A 41 -2.28 10.24 4.29
CA ARG A 41 -1.97 11.08 5.48
C ARG A 41 -2.65 12.44 5.40
N LYS A 42 -2.48 13.16 4.29
CA LYS A 42 -3.11 14.48 4.09
C LYS A 42 -4.63 14.45 4.29
N ARG A 43 -5.31 13.43 3.74
CA ARG A 43 -6.76 13.25 3.91
C ARG A 43 -7.18 12.94 5.35
N MET A 44 -6.35 12.20 6.10
CA MET A 44 -6.64 11.97 7.51
C MET A 44 -6.44 13.23 8.35
N ASP A 45 -5.42 14.03 8.05
CA ASP A 45 -5.15 15.28 8.75
C ASP A 45 -6.28 16.30 8.48
N GLU A 46 -6.69 16.49 7.22
CA GLU A 46 -7.82 17.35 6.84
C GLU A 46 -9.13 16.92 7.51
N ARG A 47 -9.39 15.61 7.59
CA ARG A 47 -10.57 15.07 8.27
C ARG A 47 -10.51 15.30 9.78
N THR A 48 -9.34 15.14 10.39
CA THR A 48 -9.11 15.41 11.80
C THR A 48 -9.34 16.89 12.10
N GLU A 49 -8.80 17.79 11.27
CA GLU A 49 -9.00 19.23 11.40
C GLU A 49 -10.48 19.62 11.27
N TYR A 50 -11.20 19.03 10.31
CA TYR A 50 -12.63 19.24 10.14
C TYR A 50 -13.42 18.81 11.39
N MET A 51 -13.12 17.62 11.94
CA MET A 51 -13.79 17.13 13.15
C MET A 51 -13.47 18.00 14.36
N MET A 52 -12.22 18.44 14.52
CA MET A 52 -11.83 19.38 15.59
C MET A 52 -12.57 20.72 15.48
N LYS A 53 -12.74 21.26 14.26
CA LYS A 53 -13.49 22.51 14.03
C LYS A 53 -15.00 22.37 14.32
N HIS A 54 -15.59 21.21 14.03
CA HIS A 54 -17.03 20.97 14.21
C HIS A 54 -17.39 20.41 15.58
N THR A 55 -16.40 19.95 16.37
CA THR A 55 -16.65 19.51 17.74
C THR A 55 -16.93 20.72 18.62
N LYS A 56 -18.10 20.74 19.28
CA LYS A 56 -18.40 21.75 20.29
C LYS A 56 -17.36 21.68 21.42
N LYS A 57 -16.62 22.77 21.60
CA LYS A 57 -15.70 22.96 22.72
C LYS A 57 -16.50 23.29 23.97
N ASP A 58 -16.02 22.83 25.12
CA ASP A 58 -16.64 23.14 26.40
C ASP A 58 -16.42 24.62 26.78
N LYS A 59 -17.12 25.12 27.82
CA LYS A 59 -17.11 26.53 28.26
C LYS A 59 -15.72 27.11 28.54
N ASN A 60 -14.73 26.24 28.81
CA ASN A 60 -13.33 26.60 29.02
C ASN A 60 -12.46 26.52 27.75
N GLY A 61 -13.07 26.30 26.58
CA GLY A 61 -12.37 26.19 25.29
C GLY A 61 -11.63 24.86 25.06
N LYS A 62 -11.74 23.90 25.99
CA LYS A 62 -11.14 22.56 25.90
C LYS A 62 -11.98 21.60 25.06
N TYR A 63 -11.33 20.60 24.47
CA TYR A 63 -12.03 19.51 23.80
C TYR A 63 -12.59 18.48 24.81
N PRO A 64 -13.69 17.79 24.50
CA PRO A 64 -14.38 16.91 25.45
C PRO A 64 -13.59 15.68 25.92
N TRP A 65 -12.44 15.39 25.31
CA TRP A 65 -11.53 14.30 25.70
C TRP A 65 -10.26 14.79 26.43
N GLU A 66 -10.10 16.10 26.65
CA GLU A 66 -8.98 16.71 27.38
C GLU A 66 -9.28 16.87 28.89
N VAL A 67 -10.10 15.96 29.43
CA VAL A 67 -10.51 15.95 30.85
C VAL A 67 -9.29 15.87 31.77
#